data_AF-A0AA37UEM7-F1
#
_entry.id   AF-A0AA37UEM7-F1
#
_cell.length_a   1.000
_cell.length_b   1.000
_cell.length_c   1.000
_cell.angle_alpha   90.00
_cell.angle_beta   90.00
_cell.angle_gamma   90.00
#
_symmetry.space_group_name_H-M   'P 1'
#
loop_
_entity.id
_entity.type
_entity.pdbx_description
1 polymer ?
#
loop_
_entity_poly.entity_id
_entity_poly.type
_entity_poly.pdbx_seq_one_letter_code
_entity_poly.pdbx_strand_id
1 'polypeptide(L)'
;MSAVTPRIDGVVRFEHLDEPLGIGSSRPRLSWRLDAAPGWTQRAYELELHRGGAVHGTGLIETADQVLVPWPGAPLSSRERATVRVRAHGTDGTSTAWSEAAEVEAGLLSAADWRAVPVGGAWPERAGTDRRPSRVRRSFVLDHGIASARLYASAHGVYEAELNGQRIGDDVLSPGWTKYDTRLRYRTYDVTGMLLPGENVIGAWLGDGWYRGRLGFNGGYHDLYGEDLAFIGQLEVRYSDGRSEIIATDGAWEAAKSPILFSGLYDGEQHDLRLDGEGWSSPGGSDEGWAPVAIGRRDPSTLTAPVQPPVRCTEEVEPASMRRDSTGALLIDFGQNLVGRLRIRIHGRAGQEIRITHAEVLQDGELYRRTLRLAASEDVVTLASDGLTEWEPRFTIHGFRYARIEGWDGEPSAGDIVARVHHTDMRRTGWFSSSDPSLDRLHENVLWSTRSNFVDIPTDCPQRDERLGWTGDIQVFAPTAAFLYDCAGMLDSWLVDLAEEQLEDGTVPWFVPTIPGGSTWNPIKPGAVWGDAAVLTPGCCTSDSATSASWSSSTRARRPGSI
;
A
#
# COMPACT_ATOMS: atom_id res chain seq x y z
N MET A 1 1.36 -39.64 -24.77
CA MET A 1 1.67 -38.48 -23.91
C MET A 1 2.29 -37.45 -24.82
N SER A 2 1.62 -36.31 -25.06
CA SER A 2 2.20 -35.25 -25.90
C SER A 2 3.48 -34.76 -25.23
N ALA A 3 4.59 -34.67 -25.97
CA ALA A 3 5.82 -34.10 -25.44
C ALA A 3 5.53 -32.64 -25.07
N VAL A 4 5.62 -32.31 -23.78
CA VAL A 4 5.50 -30.92 -23.32
C VAL A 4 6.71 -30.19 -23.86
N THR A 5 6.50 -29.31 -24.85
CA THR A 5 7.56 -28.46 -25.38
C THR A 5 7.89 -27.43 -24.31
N PRO A 6 9.17 -27.27 -23.92
CA PRO A 6 9.52 -26.33 -22.86
C PRO A 6 9.15 -24.91 -23.29
N ARG A 7 8.58 -24.13 -22.36
CA ARG A 7 8.24 -22.72 -22.58
C ARG A 7 8.47 -21.89 -21.31
N ILE A 8 8.63 -20.58 -21.50
CA ILE A 8 8.51 -19.63 -20.39
C ILE A 8 7.04 -19.59 -19.97
N ASP A 9 6.79 -19.78 -18.68
CA ASP A 9 5.46 -19.76 -18.07
C ASP A 9 5.17 -18.38 -17.47
N GLY A 10 4.07 -17.77 -17.88
CA GLY A 10 3.69 -16.42 -17.49
C GLY A 10 4.62 -15.32 -18.03
N VAL A 11 4.57 -14.15 -17.37
CA VAL A 11 5.34 -12.96 -17.74
C VAL A 11 6.65 -12.94 -16.95
N VAL A 12 7.74 -12.55 -17.61
CA VAL A 12 9.04 -12.32 -16.97
C VAL A 12 8.89 -11.19 -15.94
N ARG A 13 9.36 -11.43 -14.71
CA ARG A 13 9.23 -10.47 -13.61
C ARG A 13 10.49 -9.64 -13.44
N PHE A 14 10.31 -8.40 -13.03
CA PHE A 14 11.37 -7.49 -12.60
C PHE A 14 11.34 -7.38 -11.09
N GLU A 15 12.47 -7.64 -10.42
CA GLU A 15 12.54 -7.82 -8.97
C GLU A 15 11.50 -8.84 -8.49
N HIS A 16 10.72 -8.51 -7.46
CA HIS A 16 9.57 -9.29 -6.97
C HIS A 16 8.23 -8.64 -7.35
N LEU A 17 8.21 -7.76 -8.36
CA LEU A 17 7.05 -6.94 -8.68
C LEU A 17 6.13 -7.64 -9.70
N ASP A 18 4.82 -7.52 -9.47
CA ASP A 18 3.80 -7.87 -10.47
C ASP A 18 3.45 -6.66 -11.35
N GLU A 19 3.62 -5.44 -10.83
CA GLU A 19 3.40 -4.17 -11.55
C GLU A 19 4.70 -3.34 -11.57
N PRO A 20 5.61 -3.54 -12.55
CA PRO A 20 6.92 -2.89 -12.61
C PRO A 20 6.85 -1.47 -13.19
N LEU A 21 5.91 -0.65 -12.69
CA LEU A 21 5.73 0.76 -13.08
C LEU A 21 6.35 1.69 -12.02
N GLY A 22 7.28 2.54 -12.44
CA GLY A 22 7.89 3.53 -11.57
C GLY A 22 8.84 2.93 -10.53
N ILE A 23 9.60 1.90 -10.90
CA ILE A 23 10.47 1.17 -9.99
C ILE A 23 11.69 1.99 -9.55
N GLY A 24 12.22 1.68 -8.36
CA GLY A 24 13.39 2.37 -7.78
C GLY A 24 14.76 1.84 -8.21
N SER A 25 14.79 0.73 -8.95
CA SER A 25 16.05 0.11 -9.39
C SER A 25 16.38 0.52 -10.82
N SER A 26 17.58 1.06 -11.02
CA SER A 26 18.12 1.31 -12.37
C SER A 26 18.62 0.04 -13.06
N ARG A 27 18.72 -1.08 -12.33
CA ARG A 27 19.17 -2.38 -12.85
C ARG A 27 18.27 -3.49 -12.30
N PRO A 28 16.98 -3.52 -12.69
CA PRO A 28 16.05 -4.49 -12.14
C PRO A 28 16.50 -5.92 -12.47
N ARG A 29 16.55 -6.77 -11.46
CA ARG A 29 16.82 -8.20 -11.59
C ARG A 29 15.65 -8.90 -12.27
N LEU A 30 15.92 -9.98 -13.01
CA LEU A 30 14.92 -10.67 -13.82
C LEU A 30 14.65 -12.07 -13.28
N SER A 31 13.38 -12.49 -13.28
CA SER A 31 12.99 -13.86 -12.93
C SER A 31 11.99 -14.40 -13.95
N TRP A 32 12.09 -15.69 -14.28
CA TRP A 32 11.12 -16.38 -15.12
C TRP A 32 10.80 -17.78 -14.60
N ARG A 33 9.60 -18.24 -14.91
CA ARG A 33 9.15 -19.61 -14.65
C ARG A 33 9.21 -20.42 -15.93
N LEU A 34 9.38 -21.74 -15.78
CA LEU A 34 9.47 -22.67 -16.89
C LEU A 34 8.37 -23.71 -16.75
N ASP A 35 7.68 -23.98 -17.85
CA ASP A 35 6.76 -25.09 -18.02
C ASP A 35 7.38 -26.07 -19.03
N ALA A 36 7.77 -27.24 -18.53
CA ALA A 36 8.53 -28.24 -19.29
C ALA A 36 8.26 -29.66 -18.78
N ALA A 37 8.67 -30.66 -19.56
CA ALA A 37 8.56 -32.06 -19.15
C ALA A 37 9.39 -32.37 -17.89
N PRO A 38 8.97 -33.34 -17.05
CA PRO A 38 9.75 -33.76 -15.88
C PRO A 38 11.19 -34.13 -16.24
N GLY A 39 12.15 -33.61 -15.48
CA GLY A 39 13.59 -33.83 -15.69
C GLY A 39 14.24 -32.86 -16.67
N TRP A 40 13.48 -32.02 -17.38
CA TRP A 40 14.04 -30.92 -18.15
C TRP A 40 14.66 -29.89 -17.19
N THR A 41 15.89 -29.46 -17.49
CA THR A 41 16.64 -28.50 -16.66
C THR A 41 17.28 -27.44 -17.55
N GLN A 42 17.19 -26.18 -17.13
CA GLN A 42 17.86 -25.09 -17.81
C GLN A 42 19.38 -25.23 -17.69
N ARG A 43 20.10 -25.03 -18.79
CA ARG A 43 21.57 -24.94 -18.82
C ARG A 43 22.09 -23.54 -19.16
N ALA A 44 21.26 -22.77 -19.86
CA ALA A 44 21.61 -21.45 -20.36
C ALA A 44 20.34 -20.66 -20.70
N TYR A 45 20.48 -19.35 -20.85
CA TYR A 45 19.42 -18.48 -21.36
C TYR A 45 19.98 -17.37 -22.26
N GLU A 46 19.09 -16.72 -23.00
CA GLU A 46 19.33 -15.50 -23.75
C GLU A 46 18.32 -14.44 -23.33
N LEU A 47 18.77 -13.19 -23.25
CA LEU A 47 17.91 -12.03 -23.00
C LEU A 47 17.96 -11.11 -24.20
N GLU A 48 16.80 -10.54 -24.53
CA GLU A 48 16.68 -9.52 -25.56
C GLU A 48 16.04 -8.26 -24.96
N LEU A 49 16.82 -7.18 -24.92
CA LEU A 49 16.45 -5.88 -24.38
C LEU A 49 16.06 -4.92 -25.51
N HIS A 50 14.83 -4.41 -25.45
CA HIS A 50 14.30 -3.40 -26.37
C HIS A 50 14.28 -2.05 -25.67
N ARG A 51 15.01 -1.07 -26.22
CA ARG A 51 15.17 0.26 -25.62
C ARG A 51 15.38 1.30 -26.72
N GLY A 52 14.59 2.38 -26.71
CA GLY A 52 14.74 3.48 -27.67
C GLY A 52 14.68 3.08 -29.15
N GLY A 53 13.91 2.03 -29.47
CA GLY A 53 13.81 1.47 -30.83
C GLY A 53 14.98 0.57 -31.25
N ALA A 54 15.97 0.36 -30.37
CA ALA A 54 17.06 -0.59 -30.57
C ALA A 54 16.82 -1.90 -29.82
N VAL A 55 17.34 -3.00 -30.39
CA VAL A 55 17.29 -4.34 -29.79
C VAL A 55 18.71 -4.77 -29.45
N HIS A 56 18.94 -5.16 -28.20
CA HIS A 56 20.22 -5.65 -27.71
C HIS A 56 20.04 -7.06 -27.14
N GLY A 57 20.67 -8.04 -27.79
CA GLY A 57 20.73 -9.42 -27.28
C GLY A 57 21.99 -9.66 -26.46
N THR A 58 21.88 -10.38 -25.36
CA THR A 58 23.04 -10.79 -24.55
C THR A 58 23.91 -11.84 -25.21
N GLY A 59 23.37 -12.55 -26.20
CA GLY A 59 23.88 -13.87 -26.59
C GLY A 59 23.63 -14.91 -25.48
N LEU A 60 24.18 -16.10 -25.68
CA LEU A 60 24.00 -17.23 -24.77
C LEU A 60 24.75 -17.00 -23.45
N ILE A 61 24.03 -17.03 -22.33
CA ILE A 61 24.59 -16.98 -20.98
C ILE A 61 24.51 -18.40 -20.39
N GLU A 62 25.67 -19.03 -20.19
CA GLU A 62 25.79 -20.42 -19.69
C GLU A 62 25.64 -20.49 -18.17
N THR A 63 24.39 -20.43 -17.70
CA THR A 63 24.01 -20.73 -16.31
C THR A 63 22.61 -21.35 -16.24
N ALA A 64 22.37 -22.14 -15.19
CA ALA A 64 21.05 -22.64 -14.85
C ALA A 64 20.17 -21.61 -14.11
N ASP A 65 20.74 -20.47 -13.71
CA ASP A 65 20.02 -19.44 -12.94
C ASP A 65 18.85 -18.84 -13.73
N GLN A 66 17.72 -18.66 -13.05
CA GLN A 66 16.46 -18.13 -13.63
C GLN A 66 15.66 -17.24 -12.67
N VAL A 67 16.23 -16.97 -11.48
CA VAL A 67 15.61 -16.16 -10.43
C VAL A 67 16.55 -15.03 -10.08
N LEU A 68 16.04 -13.81 -10.18
CA LEU A 68 16.74 -12.57 -9.88
C LEU A 68 18.11 -12.45 -10.58
N VAL A 69 18.18 -12.89 -11.83
CA VAL A 69 19.40 -12.75 -12.64
C VAL A 69 19.66 -11.27 -12.95
N PRO A 70 20.93 -10.86 -13.15
CA PRO A 70 21.26 -9.47 -13.37
C PRO A 70 20.61 -8.86 -14.62
N TRP A 71 20.33 -7.55 -14.56
CA TRP A 71 19.90 -6.75 -15.71
C TRP A 71 20.91 -6.84 -16.88
N PRO A 72 20.46 -7.10 -18.13
CA PRO A 72 21.35 -7.40 -19.26
C PRO A 72 22.06 -6.19 -19.88
N GLY A 73 21.70 -4.96 -19.50
CA GLY A 73 22.12 -3.76 -20.22
C GLY A 73 22.74 -2.64 -19.37
N ALA A 74 22.86 -1.47 -19.99
CA ALA A 74 23.15 -0.23 -19.28
C ALA A 74 22.02 0.11 -18.29
N PRO A 75 22.29 0.83 -17.18
CA PRO A 75 21.25 1.24 -16.24
C PRO A 75 20.11 2.00 -16.93
N LEU A 76 18.90 1.83 -16.41
CA LEU A 76 17.76 2.66 -16.74
C LEU A 76 17.98 4.07 -16.18
N SER A 77 17.62 5.09 -16.96
CA SER A 77 17.44 6.46 -16.47
C SER A 77 16.03 6.64 -15.90
N SER A 78 15.81 7.69 -15.10
CA SER A 78 14.47 8.02 -14.59
C SER A 78 13.44 8.15 -15.71
N ARG A 79 12.22 7.66 -15.47
CA ARG A 79 11.08 7.66 -16.43
C ARG A 79 11.26 6.77 -17.65
N GLU A 80 12.37 6.03 -17.72
CA GLU A 80 12.67 5.23 -18.89
C GLU A 80 11.90 3.92 -18.88
N ARG A 81 11.34 3.59 -20.05
CA ARG A 81 10.74 2.29 -20.34
C ARG A 81 11.69 1.40 -21.11
N ALA A 82 11.66 0.12 -20.79
CA ALA A 82 12.33 -0.92 -21.53
C ALA A 82 11.49 -2.20 -21.55
N THR A 83 11.69 -3.02 -22.58
CA THR A 83 11.03 -4.32 -22.69
C THR A 83 12.08 -5.43 -22.77
N VAL A 84 11.85 -6.54 -22.08
CA VAL A 84 12.74 -7.71 -22.07
C VAL A 84 11.99 -8.94 -22.56
N ARG A 85 12.65 -9.75 -23.39
CA ARG A 85 12.25 -11.12 -23.69
C ARG A 85 13.31 -12.10 -23.22
N VAL A 86 12.89 -13.30 -22.82
CA VAL A 86 13.77 -14.38 -22.36
C VAL A 86 13.58 -15.60 -23.24
N ARG A 87 14.68 -16.30 -23.53
CA ARG A 87 14.66 -17.66 -24.09
C ARG A 87 15.58 -18.55 -23.25
N ALA A 88 15.06 -19.66 -22.75
CA ALA A 88 15.82 -20.66 -22.01
C ALA A 88 16.22 -21.85 -22.91
N HIS A 89 17.37 -22.46 -22.58
CA HIS A 89 17.93 -23.64 -23.26
C HIS A 89 18.12 -24.78 -22.26
N GLY A 90 17.70 -25.99 -22.66
CA GLY A 90 17.77 -27.19 -21.85
C GLY A 90 19.11 -27.92 -21.95
N THR A 91 19.42 -28.74 -20.95
CA THR A 91 20.54 -29.69 -20.95
C THR A 91 20.42 -30.75 -22.05
N ASP A 92 19.21 -31.04 -22.51
CA ASP A 92 18.91 -31.97 -23.61
C ASP A 92 19.08 -31.37 -25.02
N GLY A 93 19.50 -30.11 -25.11
CA GLY A 93 19.69 -29.38 -26.36
C GLY A 93 18.42 -28.71 -26.92
N THR A 94 17.25 -28.91 -26.30
CA THR A 94 16.02 -28.21 -26.69
C THR A 94 16.02 -26.77 -26.18
N SER A 95 15.20 -25.91 -26.79
CA SER A 95 15.07 -24.50 -26.41
C SER A 95 13.61 -24.12 -26.35
N THR A 96 13.29 -23.22 -25.43
CA THR A 96 11.99 -22.53 -25.40
C THR A 96 11.85 -21.59 -26.60
N ALA A 97 10.62 -21.24 -26.96
CA ALA A 97 10.37 -20.01 -27.72
C ALA A 97 10.74 -18.78 -26.87
N TRP A 98 10.94 -17.63 -27.52
CA TRP A 98 11.02 -16.36 -26.78
C TRP A 98 9.74 -16.14 -25.98
N SER A 99 9.88 -15.64 -24.75
CA SER A 99 8.74 -15.20 -23.95
C SER A 99 7.98 -14.07 -24.64
N GLU A 100 6.75 -13.84 -24.17
CA GLU A 100 6.10 -12.54 -24.35
C GLU A 100 7.00 -11.43 -23.80
N ALA A 101 6.85 -10.24 -24.37
CA ALA A 101 7.64 -9.08 -24.02
C ALA A 101 7.17 -8.51 -22.68
N ALA A 102 8.06 -8.46 -21.69
CA ALA A 102 7.77 -7.90 -20.38
C ALA A 102 8.31 -6.46 -20.28
N GLU A 103 7.47 -5.51 -19.89
CA GLU A 103 7.83 -4.09 -19.77
C GLU A 103 8.23 -3.72 -18.35
N VAL A 104 9.19 -2.81 -18.21
CA VAL A 104 9.55 -2.15 -16.96
C VAL A 104 9.70 -0.66 -17.19
N GLU A 105 9.24 0.14 -16.23
CA GLU A 105 9.40 1.59 -16.23
C GLU A 105 10.10 2.04 -14.94
N ALA A 106 11.22 2.75 -15.07
CA ALA A 106 11.87 3.37 -13.92
C ALA A 106 11.10 4.60 -13.44
N GLY A 107 11.04 4.79 -12.12
CA GLY A 107 10.44 5.97 -11.51
C GLY A 107 11.36 7.19 -11.56
N LEU A 108 11.22 8.05 -10.56
CA LEU A 108 12.16 9.13 -10.26
C LEU A 108 13.30 8.57 -9.42
N LEU A 109 14.49 8.42 -10.02
CA LEU A 109 15.65 7.75 -9.41
C LEU A 109 16.60 8.72 -8.68
N SER A 110 16.47 10.03 -8.91
CA SER A 110 17.30 11.05 -8.31
C SER A 110 16.45 12.10 -7.59
N ALA A 111 16.98 12.66 -6.50
CA ALA A 111 16.39 13.82 -5.83
C ALA A 111 16.17 15.01 -6.79
N ALA A 112 17.05 15.17 -7.79
CA ALA A 112 16.96 16.23 -8.79
C ALA A 112 15.81 16.05 -9.80
N ASP A 113 15.20 14.86 -9.84
CA ASP A 113 14.03 14.60 -10.69
C ASP A 113 12.75 15.22 -10.14
N TRP A 114 12.72 15.55 -8.85
CA TRP A 114 11.57 16.13 -8.17
C TRP A 114 11.54 17.65 -8.29
N ARG A 115 10.37 18.16 -8.67
CA ARG A 115 9.99 19.58 -8.61
C ARG A 115 8.88 19.83 -7.59
N ALA A 116 8.08 18.82 -7.31
CA ALA A 116 7.00 18.87 -6.33
C ALA A 116 7.52 19.18 -4.92
N VAL A 117 6.79 20.05 -4.23
CA VAL A 117 6.98 20.35 -2.80
C VAL A 117 5.72 19.98 -2.02
N PRO A 118 5.80 19.68 -0.71
CA PRO A 118 4.62 19.39 0.08
C PRO A 118 3.65 20.58 0.08
N VAL A 119 2.38 20.36 -0.19
CA VAL A 119 1.31 21.38 -0.13
C VAL A 119 0.14 20.92 0.72
N GLY A 120 -0.35 21.79 1.60
CA GLY A 120 -1.41 21.47 2.56
C GLY A 120 -2.26 22.69 2.94
N GLY A 121 -3.18 22.52 3.88
CA GLY A 121 -3.99 23.62 4.42
C GLY A 121 -3.14 24.67 5.16
N ALA A 122 -3.46 25.95 4.97
CA ALA A 122 -2.77 27.08 5.62
C ALA A 122 -3.45 27.61 6.90
N TRP A 123 -4.47 26.92 7.41
CA TRP A 123 -5.20 27.35 8.60
C TRP A 123 -4.49 26.94 9.90
N PRO A 124 -4.67 27.71 10.99
CA PRO A 124 -4.03 27.38 12.27
C PRO A 124 -4.63 26.12 12.87
N GLU A 125 -3.78 25.22 13.33
CA GLU A 125 -4.15 23.99 14.02
C GLU A 125 -3.27 23.81 15.25
N ARG A 126 -3.81 23.13 16.27
CA ARG A 126 -3.09 22.87 17.51
C ARG A 126 -2.28 21.58 17.37
N ALA A 127 -1.02 21.62 17.78
CA ALA A 127 -0.19 20.43 17.89
C ALA A 127 -0.70 19.50 19.01
N GLY A 128 -0.49 18.19 18.82
CA GLY A 128 -0.87 17.13 19.74
C GLY A 128 -2.37 16.83 19.77
N THR A 129 -3.14 17.26 18.77
CA THR A 129 -4.58 17.00 18.68
C THR A 129 -4.96 16.38 17.35
N ASP A 130 -6.10 15.69 17.35
CA ASP A 130 -6.79 15.32 16.14
C ASP A 130 -7.11 16.57 15.30
N ARG A 131 -7.08 16.40 13.98
CA ARG A 131 -7.39 17.49 13.06
C ARG A 131 -8.36 17.03 12.00
N ARG A 132 -9.02 18.00 11.42
CA ARG A 132 -9.94 17.75 10.32
C ARG A 132 -9.10 17.48 9.06
N PRO A 133 -9.28 16.33 8.40
CA PRO A 133 -8.72 16.06 7.09
C PRO A 133 -8.90 17.22 6.10
N SER A 134 -8.01 17.32 5.12
CA SER A 134 -8.02 18.37 4.11
C SER A 134 -8.11 17.81 2.70
N ARG A 135 -8.43 18.68 1.75
CA ARG A 135 -8.30 18.43 0.32
C ARG A 135 -7.39 19.49 -0.28
N VAL A 136 -6.60 19.11 -1.26
CA VAL A 136 -5.82 20.03 -2.09
C VAL A 136 -6.15 19.82 -3.56
N ARG A 137 -6.08 20.86 -4.39
CA ARG A 137 -6.29 20.74 -5.84
C ARG A 137 -5.57 21.80 -6.65
N ARG A 138 -5.51 21.57 -7.96
CA ARG A 138 -5.06 22.52 -8.97
C ARG A 138 -5.76 22.29 -10.30
N SER A 139 -6.26 23.37 -10.89
CA SER A 139 -6.65 23.39 -12.30
C SER A 139 -5.45 23.70 -13.19
N PHE A 140 -5.41 23.10 -14.38
CA PHE A 140 -4.38 23.33 -15.38
C PHE A 140 -4.93 23.08 -16.79
N VAL A 141 -4.23 23.57 -17.81
CA VAL A 141 -4.65 23.43 -19.21
C VAL A 141 -3.58 22.65 -19.96
N LEU A 142 -3.99 21.65 -20.74
CA LEU A 142 -3.10 20.87 -21.60
C LEU A 142 -3.45 21.06 -23.07
N ASP A 143 -2.41 21.05 -23.91
CA ASP A 143 -2.57 20.95 -25.36
C ASP A 143 -3.14 19.59 -25.81
N HIS A 144 -3.53 19.49 -27.07
CA HIS A 144 -3.83 18.22 -27.73
C HIS A 144 -2.56 17.36 -27.92
N GLY A 145 -2.76 16.07 -28.20
CA GLY A 145 -1.67 15.17 -28.59
C GLY A 145 -0.89 14.57 -27.43
N ILE A 146 -1.54 14.38 -26.28
CA ILE A 146 -0.97 13.65 -25.13
C ILE A 146 -0.64 12.22 -25.58
N ALA A 147 0.62 11.82 -25.40
CA ALA A 147 1.12 10.48 -25.74
C ALA A 147 1.21 9.59 -24.49
N SER A 148 1.58 10.14 -23.35
CA SER A 148 1.63 9.44 -22.06
C SER A 148 1.61 10.42 -20.90
N ALA A 149 1.07 10.01 -19.77
CA ALA A 149 1.16 10.76 -18.52
C ALA A 149 1.38 9.85 -17.31
N ARG A 150 2.15 10.37 -16.34
CA ARG A 150 2.46 9.69 -15.07
C ARG A 150 2.22 10.62 -13.91
N LEU A 151 1.55 10.13 -12.86
CA LEU A 151 1.52 10.79 -11.57
C LEU A 151 2.48 10.08 -10.61
N TYR A 152 3.43 10.83 -10.06
CA TYR A 152 4.23 10.43 -8.91
C TYR A 152 3.65 11.09 -7.66
N ALA A 153 3.18 10.31 -6.69
CA ALA A 153 2.43 10.83 -5.55
C ALA A 153 2.87 10.25 -4.20
N SER A 154 2.87 11.10 -3.18
CA SER A 154 3.13 10.77 -1.79
C SER A 154 2.42 11.78 -0.87
N ALA A 155 2.51 11.58 0.45
CA ALA A 155 1.93 12.50 1.43
C ALA A 155 2.67 12.50 2.77
N HIS A 156 2.61 13.64 3.45
CA HIS A 156 2.70 13.69 4.91
C HIS A 156 1.32 13.32 5.46
N GLY A 157 1.17 12.07 5.89
CA GLY A 157 -0.12 11.44 6.18
C GLY A 157 -0.42 10.33 5.17
N VAL A 158 -1.70 10.22 4.81
CA VAL A 158 -2.18 9.35 3.72
C VAL A 158 -3.00 10.15 2.73
N TYR A 159 -3.08 9.69 1.47
CA TYR A 159 -3.82 10.37 0.42
C TYR A 159 -4.69 9.44 -0.42
N GLU A 160 -5.72 10.04 -1.05
CA GLU A 160 -6.42 9.48 -2.20
C GLU A 160 -6.50 10.58 -3.28
N ALA A 161 -5.94 10.33 -4.47
CA ALA A 161 -5.87 11.32 -5.54
C ALA A 161 -6.99 11.15 -6.56
N GLU A 162 -7.45 12.26 -7.12
CA GLU A 162 -8.46 12.32 -8.19
C GLU A 162 -7.95 13.20 -9.34
N LEU A 163 -8.29 12.81 -10.57
CA LEU A 163 -8.05 13.59 -11.78
C LEU A 163 -9.35 13.62 -12.58
N ASN A 164 -9.87 14.83 -12.83
CA ASN A 164 -11.12 15.06 -13.54
C ASN A 164 -12.31 14.28 -12.97
N GLY A 165 -12.45 14.30 -11.64
CA GLY A 165 -13.53 13.61 -10.91
C GLY A 165 -13.37 12.09 -10.83
N GLN A 166 -12.28 11.52 -11.33
CA GLN A 166 -12.01 10.09 -11.30
C GLN A 166 -10.87 9.79 -10.31
N ARG A 167 -11.08 8.84 -9.41
CA ARG A 167 -10.04 8.34 -8.52
C ARG A 167 -8.88 7.75 -9.33
N ILE A 168 -7.66 8.08 -8.92
CA ILE A 168 -6.42 7.55 -9.49
C ILE A 168 -6.03 6.28 -8.72
N GLY A 169 -5.94 5.16 -9.42
CA GLY A 169 -5.62 3.86 -8.83
C GLY A 169 -6.68 3.36 -7.85
N ASP A 170 -6.36 2.26 -7.16
CA ASP A 170 -7.21 1.59 -6.18
C ASP A 170 -6.50 1.37 -4.83
N ASP A 171 -5.27 1.88 -4.70
CA ASP A 171 -4.49 1.87 -3.47
C ASP A 171 -5.25 2.55 -2.33
N VAL A 172 -5.15 1.99 -1.13
CA VAL A 172 -5.65 2.59 0.10
C VAL A 172 -4.50 2.87 1.06
N LEU A 173 -4.67 3.88 1.93
CA LEU A 173 -3.68 4.29 2.92
C LEU A 173 -2.28 4.57 2.33
N SER A 174 -2.21 4.96 1.05
CA SER A 174 -0.96 5.39 0.42
C SER A 174 -0.42 6.66 1.08
N PRO A 175 0.90 6.78 1.32
CA PRO A 175 1.99 5.91 0.83
C PRO A 175 2.39 4.75 1.77
N GLY A 176 1.58 4.47 2.81
CA GLY A 176 1.88 3.49 3.83
C GLY A 176 2.70 4.06 5.00
N TRP A 177 3.17 3.18 5.89
CA TRP A 177 3.99 3.51 7.03
C TRP A 177 5.46 3.17 6.79
N THR A 178 6.29 4.20 6.84
CA THR A 178 7.75 4.10 6.90
C THR A 178 8.27 4.99 8.02
N LYS A 179 9.58 4.99 8.22
CA LYS A 179 10.25 6.01 9.02
C LYS A 179 10.30 7.34 8.25
N TYR A 180 9.22 8.12 8.29
CA TYR A 180 8.97 9.27 7.39
C TYR A 180 10.07 10.35 7.37
N ASP A 181 10.89 10.46 8.41
CA ASP A 181 11.99 11.42 8.52
C ASP A 181 13.14 11.10 7.55
N THR A 182 13.45 9.83 7.34
CA THR A 182 14.54 9.36 6.48
C THR A 182 14.06 8.73 5.18
N ARG A 183 12.88 8.09 5.21
CA ARG A 183 12.33 7.36 4.07
C ARG A 183 10.82 7.59 3.96
N LEU A 184 10.37 8.13 2.84
CA LEU A 184 8.95 8.23 2.48
C LEU A 184 8.75 7.62 1.11
N ARG A 185 7.86 6.65 1.01
CA ARG A 185 7.54 6.02 -0.28
C ARG A 185 6.68 6.96 -1.13
N TYR A 186 6.85 6.90 -2.45
CA TYR A 186 5.88 7.45 -3.41
C TYR A 186 5.32 6.33 -4.27
N ARG A 187 4.18 6.56 -4.92
CA ARG A 187 3.57 5.65 -5.89
C ARG A 187 3.56 6.29 -7.27
N THR A 188 3.59 5.45 -8.31
CA THR A 188 3.55 5.89 -9.71
C THR A 188 2.30 5.33 -10.36
N TYR A 189 1.53 6.20 -11.02
CA TYR A 189 0.28 5.83 -11.70
C TYR A 189 0.34 6.22 -13.17
N ASP A 190 -0.13 5.35 -14.05
CA ASP A 190 -0.45 5.71 -15.43
C ASP A 190 -1.81 6.41 -15.47
N VAL A 191 -1.80 7.71 -15.77
CA VAL A 191 -3.01 8.54 -15.83
C VAL A 191 -3.28 9.05 -17.25
N THR A 192 -2.64 8.44 -18.25
CA THR A 192 -2.72 8.87 -19.66
C THR A 192 -4.18 8.96 -20.13
N GLY A 193 -5.00 7.95 -19.80
CA GLY A 193 -6.40 7.87 -20.22
C GLY A 193 -7.37 8.77 -19.45
N MET A 194 -6.91 9.45 -18.40
CA MET A 194 -7.75 10.29 -17.54
C MET A 194 -7.66 11.78 -17.90
N LEU A 195 -6.69 12.16 -18.72
CA LEU A 195 -6.46 13.55 -19.13
C LEU A 195 -7.35 13.95 -20.31
N LEU A 196 -7.74 15.21 -20.31
CA LEU A 196 -8.52 15.86 -21.35
C LEU A 196 -7.64 16.89 -22.08
N PRO A 197 -7.83 17.10 -23.40
CA PRO A 197 -7.36 18.33 -24.03
C PRO A 197 -8.10 19.53 -23.43
N GLY A 198 -7.40 20.61 -23.13
CA GLY A 198 -7.97 21.78 -22.47
C GLY A 198 -7.88 21.70 -20.94
N GLU A 199 -8.92 22.15 -20.25
CA GLU A 199 -8.94 22.22 -18.79
C GLU A 199 -8.97 20.84 -18.13
N ASN A 200 -8.13 20.68 -17.12
CA ASN A 200 -8.06 19.51 -16.24
C ASN A 200 -7.98 19.98 -14.79
N VAL A 201 -8.44 19.14 -13.87
CA VAL A 201 -8.31 19.37 -12.43
C VAL A 201 -7.76 18.13 -11.78
N ILE A 202 -6.67 18.28 -11.04
CA ILE A 202 -6.10 17.24 -10.18
C ILE A 202 -6.28 17.65 -8.72
N GLY A 203 -6.61 16.69 -7.87
CA GLY A 203 -6.71 16.92 -6.43
C GLY A 203 -6.38 15.70 -5.60
N ALA A 204 -6.23 15.89 -4.30
CA ALA A 204 -6.05 14.81 -3.35
C ALA A 204 -6.80 15.09 -2.05
N TRP A 205 -7.45 14.05 -1.54
CA TRP A 205 -7.87 13.94 -0.15
C TRP A 205 -6.65 13.63 0.73
N LEU A 206 -6.57 14.20 1.92
CA LEU A 206 -5.49 14.01 2.87
C LEU A 206 -6.01 13.60 4.24
N GLY A 207 -5.48 12.53 4.81
CA GLY A 207 -5.77 12.05 6.16
C GLY A 207 -4.51 11.92 7.03
N ASP A 208 -4.70 11.88 8.36
CA ASP A 208 -3.62 11.84 9.35
C ASP A 208 -2.71 10.62 9.22
N GLY A 209 -3.30 9.45 8.96
CA GLY A 209 -2.57 8.19 8.81
C GLY A 209 -1.58 7.93 9.96
N TRP A 210 -0.45 7.32 9.63
CA TRP A 210 0.62 7.06 10.61
C TRP A 210 1.55 8.27 10.85
N TYR A 211 1.55 9.26 9.95
CA TYR A 211 2.42 10.42 10.04
C TYR A 211 2.15 11.25 11.30
N ARG A 212 0.87 11.51 11.56
CA ARG A 212 0.45 12.36 12.68
C ARG A 212 -0.76 11.89 13.46
N GLY A 213 -1.42 10.83 13.00
CA GLY A 213 -2.52 10.21 13.72
C GLY A 213 -2.09 9.64 15.07
N ARG A 214 -3.08 9.36 15.92
CA ARG A 214 -2.87 8.78 17.25
C ARG A 214 -2.39 7.33 17.14
N LEU A 215 -1.17 7.04 17.59
CA LEU A 215 -0.59 5.68 17.56
C LEU A 215 -0.08 5.21 18.93
N GLY A 216 -0.19 3.90 19.17
CA GLY A 216 0.45 3.20 20.28
C GLY A 216 -0.23 3.28 21.65
N PHE A 217 0.57 2.91 22.66
CA PHE A 217 0.13 2.61 24.02
C PHE A 217 -0.29 3.83 24.85
N ASN A 218 -0.95 3.58 25.99
CA ASN A 218 -1.21 4.58 27.06
C ASN A 218 -2.02 5.81 26.61
N GLY A 219 -2.96 5.63 25.68
CA GLY A 219 -3.73 6.72 25.08
C GLY A 219 -3.22 7.14 23.71
N GLY A 220 -1.98 6.77 23.36
CA GLY A 220 -1.36 7.02 22.07
C GLY A 220 -0.65 8.38 22.00
N TYR A 221 0.10 8.54 20.92
CA TYR A 221 0.92 9.71 20.61
C TYR A 221 0.53 10.24 19.24
N HIS A 222 0.39 11.56 19.11
CA HIS A 222 0.11 12.25 17.85
C HIS A 222 1.38 12.88 17.29
N ASP A 223 1.31 13.33 16.03
CA ASP A 223 2.35 14.15 15.39
C ASP A 223 3.76 13.52 15.47
N LEU A 224 3.86 12.18 15.35
CA LEU A 224 5.10 11.45 15.53
C LEU A 224 6.21 11.86 14.55
N TYR A 225 5.82 12.14 13.31
CA TYR A 225 6.76 12.50 12.24
C TYR A 225 6.66 13.96 11.83
N GLY A 226 5.55 14.62 12.16
CA GLY A 226 5.38 16.04 11.96
C GLY A 226 3.96 16.51 12.24
N GLU A 227 3.80 17.83 12.16
CA GLU A 227 2.57 18.53 12.54
C GLU A 227 1.77 19.01 11.32
N ASP A 228 2.12 18.64 10.09
CA ASP A 228 1.44 19.07 8.87
C ASP A 228 0.69 17.93 8.16
N LEU A 229 -0.31 18.27 7.35
CA LEU A 229 -0.88 17.38 6.35
C LEU A 229 -0.57 17.93 4.98
N ALA A 230 0.10 17.16 4.13
CA ALA A 230 0.53 17.66 2.84
C ALA A 230 0.51 16.58 1.76
N PHE A 231 0.11 16.97 0.56
CA PHE A 231 0.27 16.20 -0.66
C PHE A 231 1.59 16.54 -1.34
N ILE A 232 2.27 15.54 -1.89
CA ILE A 232 3.44 15.70 -2.75
C ILE A 232 3.10 15.02 -4.07
N GLY A 233 2.82 15.80 -5.11
CA GLY A 233 2.33 15.28 -6.38
C GLY A 233 3.07 15.89 -7.56
N GLN A 234 3.54 15.03 -8.48
CA GLN A 234 4.16 15.45 -9.73
C GLN A 234 3.52 14.70 -10.90
N LEU A 235 2.63 15.39 -11.62
CA LEU A 235 2.08 14.92 -12.88
C LEU A 235 3.02 15.31 -14.02
N GLU A 236 3.50 14.33 -14.77
CA GLU A 236 4.32 14.55 -15.96
C GLU A 236 3.57 14.10 -17.20
N VAL A 237 3.46 15.00 -18.17
CA VAL A 237 2.76 14.78 -19.44
C VAL A 237 3.78 14.83 -20.57
N ARG A 238 3.74 13.84 -21.46
CA ARG A 238 4.54 13.80 -22.69
C ARG A 238 3.63 13.85 -23.90
N TYR A 239 3.96 14.72 -24.84
CA TYR A 239 3.23 14.91 -26.08
C TYR A 239 3.81 14.07 -27.22
N SER A 240 3.00 13.83 -28.25
CA SER A 240 3.39 13.10 -29.45
C SER A 240 4.44 13.83 -30.30
N ASP A 241 4.55 15.15 -30.16
CA ASP A 241 5.58 15.99 -30.79
C ASP A 241 6.93 15.98 -30.04
N GLY A 242 7.00 15.29 -28.89
CA GLY A 242 8.19 15.17 -28.07
C GLY A 242 8.33 16.21 -26.95
N ARG A 243 7.42 17.19 -26.85
CA ARG A 243 7.38 18.12 -25.70
C ARG A 243 6.97 17.38 -24.42
N SER A 244 7.31 17.98 -23.29
CA SER A 244 6.83 17.55 -21.97
C SER A 244 6.45 18.72 -21.08
N GLU A 245 5.49 18.46 -20.20
CA GLU A 245 5.00 19.41 -19.19
C GLU A 245 4.98 18.73 -17.82
N ILE A 246 5.25 19.51 -16.78
CA ILE A 246 5.24 19.04 -15.39
C ILE A 246 4.31 19.93 -14.58
N ILE A 247 3.27 19.32 -14.02
CA ILE A 247 2.31 19.93 -13.12
C ILE A 247 2.61 19.36 -11.73
N ALA A 248 3.34 20.12 -10.93
CA ALA A 248 3.80 19.71 -9.61
C ALA A 248 3.04 20.44 -8.50
N THR A 249 3.03 19.87 -7.29
CA THR A 249 2.60 20.56 -6.08
C THR A 249 3.52 21.75 -5.81
N ASP A 250 2.92 22.95 -5.77
CA ASP A 250 3.57 24.25 -5.62
C ASP A 250 2.55 25.29 -5.08
N GLY A 251 2.92 26.57 -5.05
CA GLY A 251 2.05 27.65 -4.57
C GLY A 251 0.85 27.99 -5.44
N ALA A 252 0.67 27.35 -6.61
CA ALA A 252 -0.51 27.50 -7.45
C ALA A 252 -1.64 26.52 -7.08
N TRP A 253 -1.41 25.68 -6.07
CA TRP A 253 -2.45 24.80 -5.52
C TRP A 253 -3.30 25.53 -4.49
N GLU A 254 -4.50 25.00 -4.28
CA GLU A 254 -5.45 25.47 -3.29
C GLU A 254 -5.81 24.33 -2.33
N ALA A 255 -6.25 24.68 -1.12
CA ALA A 255 -6.69 23.76 -0.09
C ALA A 255 -8.08 24.13 0.45
N ALA A 256 -8.84 23.11 0.84
CA ALA A 256 -10.09 23.25 1.57
C ALA A 256 -10.17 22.19 2.67
N LYS A 257 -11.00 22.42 3.69
CA LYS A 257 -11.32 21.38 4.68
C LYS A 257 -12.12 20.26 4.00
N SER A 258 -11.82 19.01 4.33
CA SER A 258 -12.53 17.84 3.82
C SER A 258 -13.92 17.72 4.43
N PRO A 259 -14.95 17.17 3.75
CA PRO A 259 -16.20 16.72 4.39
C PRO A 259 -15.99 15.62 5.44
N ILE A 260 -14.83 14.95 5.43
CA ILE A 260 -14.38 14.14 6.56
C ILE A 260 -14.01 15.08 7.72
N LEU A 261 -14.73 14.94 8.83
CA LEU A 261 -14.59 15.75 10.03
C LEU A 261 -13.47 15.24 10.95
N PHE A 262 -13.27 13.93 10.96
CA PHE A 262 -12.28 13.22 11.75
C PHE A 262 -11.91 11.93 11.03
N SER A 263 -10.65 11.53 11.06
CA SER A 263 -10.24 10.19 10.62
C SER A 263 -9.02 9.73 11.41
N GLY A 264 -9.12 8.54 12.01
CA GLY A 264 -8.06 7.92 12.77
C GLY A 264 -8.02 6.41 12.52
N LEU A 265 -6.81 5.85 12.42
CA LEU A 265 -6.62 4.42 12.15
C LEU A 265 -7.22 3.53 13.25
N TYR A 266 -7.23 3.97 14.51
CA TYR A 266 -7.81 3.22 15.63
C TYR A 266 -9.27 3.55 15.89
N ASP A 267 -9.67 4.80 15.64
CA ASP A 267 -10.93 5.34 16.12
C ASP A 267 -12.04 5.24 15.08
N GLY A 268 -11.69 5.30 13.79
CA GLY A 268 -12.63 5.33 12.68
C GLY A 268 -12.72 6.68 12.00
N GLU A 269 -13.75 6.88 11.19
CA GLU A 269 -13.95 8.07 10.38
C GLU A 269 -15.32 8.71 10.61
N GLN A 270 -15.36 10.03 10.75
CA GLN A 270 -16.61 10.80 10.79
C GLN A 270 -16.71 11.63 9.52
N HIS A 271 -17.77 11.42 8.73
CA HIS A 271 -17.97 12.06 7.43
C HIS A 271 -19.33 12.76 7.37
N ASP A 272 -19.34 14.05 7.08
CA ASP A 272 -20.57 14.79 6.79
C ASP A 272 -20.71 15.05 5.29
N LEU A 273 -21.50 14.21 4.61
CA LEU A 273 -21.67 14.29 3.16
C LEU A 273 -22.38 15.57 2.71
N ARG A 274 -23.07 16.29 3.60
CA ARG A 274 -23.65 17.61 3.29
C ARG A 274 -22.58 18.67 2.96
N LEU A 275 -21.32 18.40 3.32
CA LEU A 275 -20.18 19.27 3.08
C LEU A 275 -19.38 18.85 1.83
N ASP A 276 -19.81 17.81 1.12
CA ASP A 276 -19.14 17.40 -0.10
C ASP A 276 -19.59 18.30 -1.26
N GLY A 277 -18.61 18.97 -1.89
CA GLY A 277 -18.88 19.89 -3.00
C GLY A 277 -18.94 19.11 -4.30
N GLU A 278 -20.03 19.23 -5.04
CA GLU A 278 -20.16 18.58 -6.35
C GLU A 278 -19.01 18.99 -7.28
N GLY A 279 -18.32 17.99 -7.84
CA GLY A 279 -17.30 18.20 -8.87
C GLY A 279 -16.04 18.92 -8.41
N TRP A 280 -15.68 18.92 -7.13
CA TRP A 280 -14.52 19.67 -6.60
C TRP A 280 -13.18 19.38 -7.31
N SER A 281 -13.03 18.18 -7.89
CA SER A 281 -11.86 17.69 -8.62
C SER A 281 -12.11 17.58 -10.14
N SER A 282 -13.15 18.24 -10.65
CA SER A 282 -13.53 18.24 -12.07
C SER A 282 -13.45 19.64 -12.68
N PRO A 283 -13.15 19.77 -13.99
CA PRO A 283 -13.27 21.04 -14.71
C PRO A 283 -14.66 21.67 -14.53
N GLY A 284 -14.70 22.98 -14.27
CA GLY A 284 -15.95 23.71 -13.98
C GLY A 284 -16.58 23.46 -12.61
N GLY A 285 -15.93 22.68 -11.73
CA GLY A 285 -16.34 22.51 -10.34
C GLY A 285 -16.17 23.78 -9.50
N SER A 286 -17.00 23.94 -8.46
CA SER A 286 -16.96 25.12 -7.58
C SER A 286 -15.62 25.25 -6.84
N ASP A 287 -15.13 26.48 -6.71
CA ASP A 287 -13.98 26.88 -5.90
C ASP A 287 -14.35 27.58 -4.60
N GLU A 288 -15.62 27.58 -4.24
CA GLU A 288 -16.08 28.17 -3.00
C GLU A 288 -15.47 27.46 -1.78
N GLY A 289 -14.87 28.24 -0.88
CA GLY A 289 -14.24 27.73 0.34
C GLY A 289 -12.80 27.21 0.18
N TRP A 290 -12.23 27.29 -1.03
CA TRP A 290 -10.82 27.01 -1.28
C TRP A 290 -9.95 28.23 -0.96
N ALA A 291 -8.76 27.97 -0.42
CA ALA A 291 -7.78 28.99 -0.04
C ALA A 291 -6.38 28.59 -0.51
N PRO A 292 -5.42 29.53 -0.64
CA PRO A 292 -4.05 29.19 -0.96
C PRO A 292 -3.46 28.13 -0.01
N VAL A 293 -2.67 27.21 -0.55
CA VAL A 293 -1.96 26.19 0.24
C VAL A 293 -0.85 26.80 1.12
N ALA A 294 -0.54 26.11 2.21
CA ALA A 294 0.77 26.20 2.85
C ALA A 294 1.76 25.36 2.06
N ILE A 295 2.96 25.90 1.82
CA ILE A 295 4.06 25.20 1.16
C ILE A 295 5.02 24.70 2.23
N GLY A 296 5.15 23.38 2.32
CA GLY A 296 6.09 22.70 3.21
C GLY A 296 7.47 22.53 2.59
N ARG A 297 8.36 21.89 3.35
CA ARG A 297 9.70 21.51 2.88
C ARG A 297 9.94 20.04 3.20
N ARG A 298 10.47 19.32 2.22
CA ARG A 298 11.00 17.97 2.38
C ARG A 298 12.31 17.86 1.61
N ASP A 299 13.24 17.05 2.08
CA ASP A 299 14.40 16.65 1.28
C ASP A 299 13.96 15.59 0.25
N PRO A 300 14.01 15.87 -1.07
CA PRO A 300 13.58 14.90 -2.08
C PRO A 300 14.43 13.62 -2.10
N SER A 301 15.62 13.61 -1.49
CA SER A 301 16.46 12.41 -1.38
C SER A 301 15.84 11.31 -0.52
N THR A 302 14.88 11.68 0.34
CA THR A 302 14.13 10.75 1.19
C THR A 302 12.94 10.11 0.49
N LEU A 303 12.57 10.58 -0.72
CA LEU A 303 11.48 10.02 -1.51
C LEU A 303 11.97 8.77 -2.25
N THR A 304 11.36 7.63 -1.96
CA THR A 304 11.80 6.33 -2.50
C THR A 304 10.67 5.61 -3.22
N ALA A 305 10.99 4.95 -4.33
CA ALA A 305 10.01 4.10 -5.02
C ALA A 305 9.74 2.84 -4.17
N PRO A 306 8.54 2.27 -4.24
CA PRO A 306 8.18 1.12 -3.45
C PRO A 306 8.74 -0.16 -4.09
N VAL A 307 9.16 -1.12 -3.25
CA VAL A 307 9.49 -2.49 -3.66
C VAL A 307 8.41 -3.49 -3.30
N GLN A 308 7.34 -3.01 -2.64
CA GLN A 308 6.19 -3.79 -2.18
C GLN A 308 4.93 -3.43 -2.97
N PRO A 309 3.98 -4.37 -3.13
CA PRO A 309 2.65 -4.03 -3.63
C PRO A 309 1.94 -3.04 -2.71
N PRO A 310 0.98 -2.25 -3.20
CA PRO A 310 0.17 -1.35 -2.37
C PRO A 310 -0.81 -2.13 -1.50
N VAL A 311 -1.41 -1.46 -0.51
CA VAL A 311 -2.60 -1.98 0.18
C VAL A 311 -3.80 -1.72 -0.72
N ARG A 312 -4.62 -2.75 -0.98
CA ARG A 312 -5.83 -2.66 -1.82
C ARG A 312 -6.99 -3.38 -1.14
N CYS A 313 -8.20 -3.14 -1.64
CA CYS A 313 -9.32 -4.04 -1.37
C CYS A 313 -9.14 -5.34 -2.16
N THR A 314 -8.83 -6.44 -1.48
CA THR A 314 -8.53 -7.73 -2.14
C THR A 314 -9.72 -8.67 -2.21
N GLU A 315 -10.75 -8.44 -1.40
CA GLU A 315 -11.96 -9.28 -1.39
C GLU A 315 -13.16 -8.49 -0.84
N GLU A 316 -14.36 -8.82 -1.33
CA GLU A 316 -15.64 -8.36 -0.77
C GLU A 316 -16.33 -9.52 -0.07
N VAL A 317 -16.77 -9.29 1.18
CA VAL A 317 -17.45 -10.30 2.01
C VAL A 317 -18.86 -9.80 2.36
N GLU A 318 -19.85 -10.56 1.91
CA GLU A 318 -21.26 -10.34 2.27
C GLU A 318 -21.55 -10.83 3.70
N PRO A 319 -22.52 -10.23 4.40
CA PRO A 319 -23.00 -10.73 5.70
C PRO A 319 -23.41 -12.20 5.65
N ALA A 320 -22.90 -13.01 6.58
CA ALA A 320 -23.35 -14.39 6.77
C ALA A 320 -24.69 -14.43 7.52
N SER A 321 -24.93 -13.47 8.42
CA SER A 321 -26.23 -13.26 9.04
C SER A 321 -26.41 -11.81 9.51
N MET A 322 -27.66 -11.38 9.61
CA MET A 322 -28.05 -10.08 10.15
C MET A 322 -29.25 -10.26 11.06
N ARG A 323 -29.27 -9.54 12.18
CA ARG A 323 -30.42 -9.47 13.09
C ARG A 323 -30.52 -8.10 13.72
N ARG A 324 -31.70 -7.72 14.19
CA ARG A 324 -31.82 -6.55 15.07
C ARG A 324 -31.53 -6.93 16.52
N ASP A 325 -30.91 -6.01 17.24
CA ASP A 325 -30.78 -6.09 18.69
C ASP A 325 -32.01 -5.46 19.40
N SER A 326 -31.96 -5.42 20.73
CA SER A 326 -33.05 -4.87 21.56
C SER A 326 -33.27 -3.36 21.38
N THR A 327 -32.30 -2.64 20.82
CA THR A 327 -32.35 -1.20 20.51
C THR A 327 -32.86 -0.93 19.09
N GLY A 328 -32.99 -1.96 18.26
CA GLY A 328 -33.37 -1.86 16.86
C GLY A 328 -32.20 -1.68 15.90
N ALA A 329 -30.96 -1.60 16.40
CA ALA A 329 -29.75 -1.55 15.58
C ALA A 329 -29.49 -2.90 14.90
N LEU A 330 -28.86 -2.87 13.72
CA LEU A 330 -28.50 -4.07 12.98
C LEU A 330 -27.20 -4.64 13.55
N LEU A 331 -27.24 -5.86 14.08
CA LEU A 331 -26.05 -6.65 14.39
C LEU A 331 -25.78 -7.62 13.24
N ILE A 332 -24.58 -7.53 12.70
CA ILE A 332 -24.13 -8.23 11.49
C ILE A 332 -23.01 -9.19 11.87
N ASP A 333 -23.07 -10.42 11.35
CA ASP A 333 -21.98 -11.39 11.40
C ASP A 333 -21.53 -11.67 9.97
N PHE A 334 -20.27 -11.36 9.63
CA PHE A 334 -19.69 -11.65 8.32
C PHE A 334 -19.20 -13.10 8.18
N GLY A 335 -19.28 -13.92 9.24
CA GLY A 335 -18.81 -15.30 9.25
C GLY A 335 -17.29 -15.44 9.33
N GLN A 336 -16.55 -14.35 9.09
CA GLN A 336 -15.09 -14.30 9.03
C GLN A 336 -14.58 -13.09 9.83
N ASN A 337 -13.55 -13.29 10.65
CA ASN A 337 -12.80 -12.17 11.23
C ASN A 337 -11.79 -11.65 10.19
N LEU A 338 -11.96 -10.41 9.77
CA LEU A 338 -11.24 -9.79 8.65
C LEU A 338 -10.72 -8.42 9.05
N VAL A 339 -9.95 -7.81 8.15
CA VAL A 339 -9.45 -6.45 8.30
C VAL A 339 -9.87 -5.63 7.11
N GLY A 340 -10.42 -4.45 7.37
CA GLY A 340 -11.01 -3.65 6.33
C GLY A 340 -11.98 -2.59 6.85
N ARG A 341 -13.00 -2.32 6.05
CA ARG A 341 -14.05 -1.33 6.32
C ARG A 341 -15.36 -1.75 5.67
N LEU A 342 -16.47 -1.13 6.04
CA LEU A 342 -17.76 -1.38 5.40
C LEU A 342 -18.02 -0.39 4.26
N ARG A 343 -18.42 -0.91 3.10
CA ARG A 343 -19.17 -0.16 2.09
C ARG A 343 -20.65 -0.33 2.40
N ILE A 344 -21.38 0.77 2.49
CA ILE A 344 -22.83 0.75 2.62
C ILE A 344 -23.49 1.44 1.44
N ARG A 345 -24.66 0.94 1.06
CA ARG A 345 -25.62 1.58 0.17
C ARG A 345 -26.94 1.71 0.91
N ILE A 346 -27.34 2.92 1.22
CA ILE A 346 -28.47 3.19 2.09
C ILE A 346 -29.47 4.14 1.44
N HIS A 347 -30.75 3.81 1.53
CA HIS A 347 -31.83 4.75 1.23
C HIS A 347 -32.18 5.53 2.49
N GLY A 348 -31.67 6.75 2.59
CA GLY A 348 -31.83 7.58 3.80
C GLY A 348 -32.42 8.95 3.52
N ARG A 349 -32.49 9.75 4.58
CA ARG A 349 -32.93 11.14 4.56
C ARG A 349 -31.76 12.09 4.79
N ALA A 350 -31.82 13.28 4.23
CA ALA A 350 -30.82 14.31 4.48
C ALA A 350 -30.64 14.56 5.99
N GLY A 351 -29.40 14.58 6.45
CA GLY A 351 -29.05 14.76 7.87
C GLY A 351 -29.24 13.52 8.75
N GLN A 352 -29.69 12.39 8.20
CA GLN A 352 -29.68 11.11 8.92
C GLN A 352 -28.23 10.68 9.19
N GLU A 353 -27.98 10.23 10.41
CA GLU A 353 -26.67 9.73 10.83
C GLU A 353 -26.69 8.20 10.89
N ILE A 354 -25.69 7.57 10.29
CA ILE A 354 -25.42 6.14 10.37
C ILE A 354 -24.13 5.94 11.14
N ARG A 355 -24.19 5.13 12.20
CA ARG A 355 -23.04 4.82 13.06
C ARG A 355 -22.74 3.33 12.97
N ILE A 356 -21.51 2.99 12.64
CA ILE A 356 -21.03 1.62 12.46
C ILE A 356 -19.95 1.34 13.50
N THR A 357 -20.22 0.44 14.43
CA THR A 357 -19.24 -0.03 15.42
C THR A 357 -18.77 -1.44 15.09
N HIS A 358 -17.46 -1.69 15.17
CA HIS A 358 -16.86 -2.96 14.79
C HIS A 358 -16.30 -3.73 15.99
N ALA A 359 -16.38 -5.07 15.99
CA ALA A 359 -15.70 -5.93 16.95
C ALA A 359 -15.38 -7.33 16.39
N GLU A 360 -14.38 -7.98 16.96
CA GLU A 360 -14.00 -9.35 16.56
C GLU A 360 -14.93 -10.43 17.11
N VAL A 361 -15.48 -10.22 18.31
CA VAL A 361 -16.26 -11.25 19.03
C VAL A 361 -17.49 -10.67 19.71
N LEU A 362 -18.44 -11.55 20.01
CA LEU A 362 -19.61 -11.23 20.83
C LEU A 362 -19.43 -11.75 22.26
N GLN A 363 -20.02 -11.06 23.23
CA GLN A 363 -20.24 -11.55 24.58
C GLN A 363 -21.71 -11.33 24.94
N ASP A 364 -22.38 -12.39 25.39
CA ASP A 364 -23.80 -12.36 25.75
C ASP A 364 -24.71 -11.81 24.63
N GLY A 365 -24.32 -12.07 23.37
CA GLY A 365 -25.06 -11.65 22.17
C GLY A 365 -24.77 -10.22 21.71
N GLU A 366 -23.97 -9.45 22.44
CA GLU A 366 -23.61 -8.06 22.14
C GLU A 366 -22.15 -7.93 21.70
N LEU A 367 -21.80 -6.83 21.02
CA LEU A 367 -20.40 -6.57 20.63
C LEU A 367 -19.47 -6.51 21.85
N TYR A 368 -18.41 -7.31 21.87
CA TYR A 368 -17.42 -7.27 22.94
C TYR A 368 -16.23 -6.37 22.56
N ARG A 369 -16.26 -5.12 23.04
CA ARG A 369 -15.28 -4.08 22.65
C ARG A 369 -14.07 -3.96 23.58
N ARG A 370 -14.03 -4.69 24.70
CA ARG A 370 -12.92 -4.58 25.67
C ARG A 370 -11.56 -4.92 25.07
N THR A 371 -11.49 -5.83 24.09
CA THR A 371 -10.25 -6.22 23.41
C THR A 371 -9.65 -5.10 22.55
N LEU A 372 -10.46 -4.10 22.17
CA LEU A 372 -10.02 -2.92 21.41
C LEU A 372 -9.22 -1.93 22.27
N ARG A 373 -9.29 -2.07 23.60
CA ARG A 373 -8.69 -1.15 24.58
C ARG A 373 -9.20 0.29 24.35
N LEU A 374 -8.35 1.22 23.89
CA LEU A 374 -8.73 2.61 23.63
C LEU A 374 -8.94 2.91 22.13
N ALA A 375 -9.02 1.90 21.27
CA ALA A 375 -9.48 2.07 19.90
C ALA A 375 -11.02 2.11 19.88
N ALA A 376 -11.60 3.21 19.37
CA ALA A 376 -13.06 3.30 19.27
C ALA A 376 -13.63 2.33 18.22
N SER A 377 -12.94 2.15 17.09
CA SER A 377 -13.36 1.27 15.98
C SER A 377 -14.78 1.57 15.46
N GLU A 378 -15.05 2.86 15.23
CA GLU A 378 -16.38 3.39 14.95
C GLU A 378 -16.37 4.43 13.82
N ASP A 379 -17.17 4.17 12.79
CA ASP A 379 -17.37 5.12 11.70
C ASP A 379 -18.76 5.75 11.75
N VAL A 380 -18.84 7.02 11.36
CA VAL A 380 -20.08 7.80 11.38
C VAL A 380 -20.22 8.53 10.06
N VAL A 381 -21.38 8.40 9.41
CA VAL A 381 -21.71 9.19 8.22
C VAL A 381 -23.03 9.93 8.39
N THR A 382 -23.03 11.23 8.07
CA THR A 382 -24.24 12.04 7.94
C THR A 382 -24.59 12.18 6.46
N LEU A 383 -25.81 11.79 6.08
CA LEU A 383 -26.26 11.77 4.69
C LEU A 383 -26.55 13.17 4.15
N ALA A 384 -26.22 13.41 2.88
CA ALA A 384 -26.36 14.73 2.23
C ALA A 384 -27.80 15.04 1.80
N SER A 385 -28.49 14.03 1.26
CA SER A 385 -29.75 14.16 0.56
C SER A 385 -30.68 12.99 0.85
N ASP A 386 -31.95 13.15 0.49
CA ASP A 386 -32.89 12.05 0.47
C ASP A 386 -32.56 11.09 -0.69
N GLY A 387 -32.75 9.78 -0.48
CA GLY A 387 -32.56 8.75 -1.49
C GLY A 387 -31.35 7.85 -1.25
N LEU A 388 -30.89 7.19 -2.32
CA LEU A 388 -29.78 6.24 -2.26
C LEU A 388 -28.44 6.98 -2.14
N THR A 389 -27.68 6.64 -1.11
CA THR A 389 -26.30 7.08 -0.90
C THR A 389 -25.39 5.85 -0.80
N GLU A 390 -24.28 5.84 -1.52
CA GLU A 390 -23.18 4.90 -1.30
C GLU A 390 -22.07 5.60 -0.52
N TRP A 391 -21.55 4.92 0.51
CA TRP A 391 -20.49 5.48 1.34
C TRP A 391 -19.56 4.38 1.87
N GLU A 392 -18.28 4.74 1.98
CA GLU A 392 -17.21 3.93 2.54
C GLU A 392 -16.19 4.91 3.15
N PRO A 393 -15.67 4.64 4.38
CA PRO A 393 -14.67 5.53 4.98
C PRO A 393 -13.36 5.47 4.20
N ARG A 394 -12.55 6.55 4.21
CA ARG A 394 -11.35 6.65 3.37
C ARG A 394 -10.05 6.28 4.08
N PHE A 395 -9.83 6.80 5.29
CA PHE A 395 -8.50 6.80 5.93
C PHE A 395 -8.41 6.04 7.26
N THR A 396 -9.29 5.05 7.43
CA THR A 396 -9.31 4.15 8.59
C THR A 396 -9.42 2.68 8.18
N ILE A 397 -9.15 1.78 9.13
CA ILE A 397 -9.28 0.34 8.98
C ILE A 397 -9.60 -0.31 10.33
N HIS A 398 -10.35 -1.41 10.30
CA HIS A 398 -10.81 -2.11 11.50
C HIS A 398 -10.55 -3.60 11.38
N GLY A 399 -10.19 -4.27 12.48
CA GLY A 399 -10.21 -5.73 12.58
C GLY A 399 -11.51 -6.21 13.22
N PHE A 400 -12.34 -6.94 12.48
CA PHE A 400 -13.68 -7.33 12.92
C PHE A 400 -14.25 -8.53 12.19
N ARG A 401 -15.18 -9.21 12.87
CA ARG A 401 -16.14 -10.16 12.28
C ARG A 401 -17.57 -9.64 12.36
N TYR A 402 -17.83 -8.84 13.39
CA TYR A 402 -19.15 -8.32 13.69
C TYR A 402 -19.16 -6.81 13.54
N ALA A 403 -20.26 -6.29 13.02
CA ALA A 403 -20.54 -4.87 12.97
C ALA A 403 -21.94 -4.60 13.54
N ARG A 404 -22.09 -3.48 14.25
CA ARG A 404 -23.37 -2.98 14.72
C ARG A 404 -23.66 -1.64 14.06
N ILE A 405 -24.77 -1.55 13.33
CA ILE A 405 -25.18 -0.36 12.59
C ILE A 405 -26.41 0.26 13.26
N GLU A 406 -26.24 1.48 13.75
CA GLU A 406 -27.32 2.35 14.25
C GLU A 406 -27.77 3.32 13.17
N GLY A 407 -29.02 3.77 13.26
CA GLY A 407 -29.60 4.74 12.33
C GLY A 407 -30.08 4.16 11.00
N TRP A 408 -30.02 2.84 10.80
CA TRP A 408 -30.52 2.18 9.59
C TRP A 408 -32.03 1.93 9.65
N ASP A 409 -32.77 2.68 8.84
CA ASP A 409 -34.22 2.52 8.68
C ASP A 409 -34.55 1.39 7.69
N GLY A 410 -35.49 0.51 8.05
CA GLY A 410 -35.91 -0.61 7.18
C GLY A 410 -34.87 -1.72 7.07
N GLU A 411 -35.16 -2.74 6.27
CA GLU A 411 -34.26 -3.89 6.10
C GLU A 411 -33.27 -3.68 4.95
N PRO A 412 -31.97 -3.96 5.13
CA PRO A 412 -31.00 -3.93 4.04
C PRO A 412 -31.32 -4.95 2.95
N SER A 413 -31.06 -4.59 1.70
CA SER A 413 -31.04 -5.52 0.56
C SER A 413 -29.69 -6.24 0.47
N ALA A 414 -29.63 -7.33 -0.31
CA ALA A 414 -28.35 -7.98 -0.62
C ALA A 414 -27.39 -6.99 -1.31
N GLY A 415 -26.13 -6.95 -0.88
CA GLY A 415 -25.13 -6.00 -1.39
C GLY A 415 -25.21 -4.58 -0.81
N ASP A 416 -26.22 -4.26 0.01
CA ASP A 416 -26.31 -2.94 0.65
C ASP A 416 -25.26 -2.75 1.75
N ILE A 417 -24.75 -3.82 2.33
CA ILE A 417 -23.71 -3.78 3.35
C ILE A 417 -22.68 -4.84 2.99
N VAL A 418 -21.45 -4.41 2.70
CA VAL A 418 -20.37 -5.29 2.29
C VAL A 418 -19.10 -4.95 3.05
N ALA A 419 -18.44 -5.97 3.61
CA ALA A 419 -17.11 -5.80 4.17
C ALA A 419 -16.06 -5.85 3.05
N ARG A 420 -15.28 -4.78 2.95
CA ARG A 420 -14.18 -4.63 1.99
C ARG A 420 -12.88 -5.04 2.70
N VAL A 421 -12.33 -6.20 2.35
CA VAL A 421 -11.10 -6.74 2.97
C VAL A 421 -9.90 -6.00 2.40
N HIS A 422 -9.07 -5.42 3.27
CA HIS A 422 -7.92 -4.62 2.87
C HIS A 422 -6.62 -5.18 3.45
N HIS A 423 -5.64 -5.42 2.58
CA HIS A 423 -4.28 -5.76 2.96
C HIS A 423 -3.32 -5.44 1.80
N THR A 424 -2.01 -5.48 2.08
CA THR A 424 -0.95 -5.44 1.07
C THR A 424 -1.23 -6.52 0.04
N ASP A 425 -1.38 -6.13 -1.23
CA ASP A 425 -1.85 -6.99 -2.32
C ASP A 425 -0.78 -7.97 -2.79
N MET A 426 -0.35 -8.83 -1.87
CA MET A 426 0.62 -9.89 -2.12
C MET A 426 -0.04 -11.00 -2.92
N ARG A 427 0.68 -11.54 -3.90
CA ARG A 427 0.22 -12.70 -4.65
C ARG A 427 0.25 -13.95 -3.78
N ARG A 428 -0.84 -14.71 -3.76
CA ARG A 428 -0.91 -16.01 -3.09
C ARG A 428 0.01 -17.05 -3.76
N THR A 429 0.75 -17.81 -2.98
CA THR A 429 1.73 -18.81 -3.46
C THR A 429 1.56 -20.21 -2.87
N GLY A 430 0.93 -20.36 -1.70
CA GLY A 430 0.78 -21.65 -1.03
C GLY A 430 -0.66 -22.02 -0.70
N TRP A 431 -1.02 -23.28 -0.98
CA TRP A 431 -2.33 -23.87 -0.68
C TRP A 431 -2.13 -25.18 0.08
N PHE A 432 -3.12 -25.55 0.90
CA PHE A 432 -3.11 -26.78 1.68
C PHE A 432 -4.54 -27.34 1.77
N SER A 433 -4.65 -28.65 1.72
CA SER A 433 -5.87 -29.41 1.98
C SER A 433 -5.51 -30.78 2.51
N SER A 434 -6.37 -31.35 3.36
CA SER A 434 -6.15 -32.63 3.99
C SER A 434 -7.45 -33.44 4.12
N SER A 435 -7.35 -34.66 4.64
CA SER A 435 -8.52 -35.48 4.96
C SER A 435 -9.19 -35.10 6.29
N ASP A 436 -8.58 -34.21 7.09
CA ASP A 436 -9.13 -33.73 8.36
C ASP A 436 -9.60 -32.27 8.20
N PRO A 437 -10.93 -32.02 8.20
CA PRO A 437 -11.49 -30.67 8.05
C PRO A 437 -10.99 -29.67 9.11
N SER A 438 -10.51 -30.14 10.26
CA SER A 438 -9.97 -29.27 11.32
C SER A 438 -8.62 -28.68 10.93
N LEU A 439 -7.79 -29.43 10.19
CA LEU A 439 -6.51 -28.94 9.68
C LEU A 439 -6.72 -27.94 8.55
N ASP A 440 -7.71 -28.19 7.70
CA ASP A 440 -8.09 -27.26 6.63
C ASP A 440 -8.60 -25.94 7.23
N ARG A 441 -9.44 -26.02 8.28
CA ARG A 441 -9.90 -24.86 9.04
C ARG A 441 -8.75 -24.12 9.73
N LEU A 442 -7.78 -24.83 10.30
CA LEU A 442 -6.60 -24.20 10.90
C LEU A 442 -5.80 -23.42 9.85
N HIS A 443 -5.54 -24.02 8.68
CA HIS A 443 -4.85 -23.36 7.59
C HIS A 443 -5.61 -22.13 7.08
N GLU A 444 -6.93 -22.21 6.94
CA GLU A 444 -7.78 -21.05 6.61
C GLU A 444 -7.68 -19.93 7.65
N ASN A 445 -7.67 -20.26 8.94
CA ASN A 445 -7.51 -19.27 10.02
C ASN A 445 -6.14 -18.57 9.96
N VAL A 446 -5.07 -19.33 9.70
CA VAL A 446 -3.72 -18.78 9.54
C VAL A 446 -3.64 -17.86 8.32
N LEU A 447 -4.26 -18.26 7.20
CA LEU A 447 -4.39 -17.45 6.01
C LEU A 447 -5.07 -16.10 6.32
N TRP A 448 -6.25 -16.12 6.92
CA TRP A 448 -6.98 -14.89 7.24
C TRP A 448 -6.20 -14.01 8.22
N SER A 449 -5.53 -14.61 9.20
CA SER A 449 -4.67 -13.86 10.13
C SER A 449 -3.46 -13.22 9.43
N THR A 450 -2.91 -13.88 8.40
CA THR A 450 -1.83 -13.32 7.57
C THR A 450 -2.32 -12.09 6.83
N ARG A 451 -3.46 -12.20 6.14
CA ARG A 451 -4.07 -11.08 5.41
C ARG A 451 -4.35 -9.91 6.34
N SER A 452 -4.95 -10.20 7.49
CA SER A 452 -5.29 -9.20 8.49
C SER A 452 -4.10 -8.41 9.04
N ASN A 453 -2.91 -9.01 9.08
CA ASN A 453 -1.72 -8.38 9.68
C ASN A 453 -0.67 -7.91 8.68
N PHE A 454 -0.94 -7.99 7.39
CA PHE A 454 -0.08 -7.42 6.36
C PHE A 454 -0.76 -6.21 5.75
N VAL A 455 -0.91 -5.14 6.54
CA VAL A 455 -1.44 -3.85 6.08
C VAL A 455 -0.28 -2.86 6.06
N ASP A 456 0.41 -2.83 4.93
CA ASP A 456 1.65 -2.09 4.64
C ASP A 456 2.89 -2.50 5.45
N ILE A 457 2.75 -2.83 6.74
CA ILE A 457 3.78 -3.42 7.63
C ILE A 457 3.26 -4.73 8.28
N PRO A 458 4.12 -5.61 8.82
CA PRO A 458 3.70 -6.86 9.44
C PRO A 458 3.30 -6.64 10.90
N THR A 459 2.01 -6.39 11.15
CA THR A 459 1.50 -6.00 12.47
C THR A 459 1.32 -7.17 13.44
N ASP A 460 1.34 -6.92 14.74
CA ASP A 460 0.97 -7.91 15.77
C ASP A 460 -0.52 -8.25 15.75
N CYS A 461 -1.35 -7.23 15.58
CA CYS A 461 -2.78 -7.33 15.55
C CYS A 461 -3.40 -6.15 14.78
N PRO A 462 -4.62 -6.26 14.23
CA PRO A 462 -5.16 -5.22 13.37
C PRO A 462 -6.33 -4.40 13.96
N GLN A 463 -6.79 -4.73 15.17
CA GLN A 463 -8.05 -4.23 15.74
C GLN A 463 -7.84 -3.16 16.82
N ARG A 464 -6.93 -3.39 17.77
CA ARG A 464 -6.76 -2.51 18.95
C ARG A 464 -5.81 -1.34 18.66
N ASP A 465 -5.63 -0.48 19.66
CA ASP A 465 -4.70 0.66 19.70
C ASP A 465 -3.22 0.22 19.77
N GLU A 466 -2.77 -0.55 18.78
CA GLU A 466 -1.39 -1.05 18.64
C GLU A 466 -0.98 -1.13 17.17
N ARG A 467 -1.21 -2.27 16.51
CA ARG A 467 -0.99 -2.45 15.07
C ARG A 467 0.44 -2.09 14.68
N LEU A 468 1.40 -2.51 15.51
CA LEU A 468 2.81 -2.18 15.38
C LEU A 468 3.56 -3.33 14.72
N GLY A 469 4.64 -3.01 14.00
CA GLY A 469 5.50 -4.00 13.36
C GLY A 469 6.41 -4.72 14.36
N TRP A 470 5.83 -5.51 15.26
CA TRP A 470 6.56 -6.24 16.29
C TRP A 470 7.54 -7.25 15.67
N THR A 471 8.81 -7.09 16.00
CA THR A 471 9.90 -7.81 15.32
C THR A 471 9.91 -9.31 15.64
N GLY A 472 9.57 -9.68 16.87
CA GLY A 472 9.50 -11.08 17.30
C GLY A 472 8.37 -11.86 16.61
N ASP A 473 7.21 -11.22 16.43
CA ASP A 473 6.01 -11.79 15.82
C ASP A 473 6.26 -12.15 14.36
N ILE A 474 6.78 -11.21 13.56
CA ILE A 474 7.07 -11.48 12.17
C ILE A 474 8.23 -12.47 12.00
N GLN A 475 9.23 -12.44 12.88
CA GLN A 475 10.33 -13.40 12.80
C GLN A 475 9.84 -14.85 12.88
N VAL A 476 8.99 -15.17 13.85
CA VAL A 476 8.49 -16.55 14.00
C VAL A 476 7.55 -16.95 12.88
N PHE A 477 6.86 -15.98 12.28
CA PHE A 477 5.85 -16.21 11.26
C PHE A 477 6.34 -16.13 9.82
N ALA A 478 7.48 -15.48 9.56
CA ALA A 478 8.01 -15.23 8.22
C ALA A 478 8.09 -16.49 7.33
N PRO A 479 8.53 -17.68 7.79
CA PRO A 479 8.51 -18.89 6.98
C PRO A 479 7.09 -19.30 6.54
N THR A 480 6.11 -19.18 7.44
CA THR A 480 4.71 -19.47 7.11
C THR A 480 4.14 -18.44 6.15
N ALA A 481 4.43 -17.15 6.35
CA ALA A 481 4.03 -16.09 5.45
C ALA A 481 4.59 -16.29 4.03
N ALA A 482 5.88 -16.66 3.90
CA ALA A 482 6.55 -16.92 2.63
C ALA A 482 6.01 -18.16 1.90
N PHE A 483 5.54 -19.17 2.64
CA PHE A 483 4.78 -20.27 2.04
C PHE A 483 3.44 -19.79 1.50
N LEU A 484 2.68 -19.00 2.28
CA LEU A 484 1.32 -18.60 1.93
C LEU A 484 1.30 -17.58 0.78
N TYR A 485 2.18 -16.58 0.82
CA TYR A 485 2.20 -15.42 -0.08
C TYR A 485 3.62 -15.08 -0.56
N ASP A 486 3.71 -14.43 -1.72
CA ASP A 486 4.91 -13.73 -2.18
C ASP A 486 5.09 -12.45 -1.36
N CYS A 487 5.65 -12.59 -0.16
CA CYS A 487 5.85 -11.49 0.80
C CYS A 487 7.23 -10.83 0.69
N ALA A 488 8.07 -11.21 -0.29
CA ALA A 488 9.45 -10.75 -0.41
C ALA A 488 9.55 -9.22 -0.49
N GLY A 489 8.81 -8.59 -1.41
CA GLY A 489 8.84 -7.12 -1.55
C GLY A 489 8.37 -6.36 -0.31
N MET A 490 7.37 -6.91 0.39
CA MET A 490 6.84 -6.32 1.61
C MET A 490 7.85 -6.42 2.78
N LEU A 491 8.41 -7.61 3.00
CA LEU A 491 9.41 -7.83 4.05
C LEU A 491 10.73 -7.12 3.74
N ASP A 492 11.17 -7.08 2.48
CA ASP A 492 12.36 -6.34 2.05
C ASP A 492 12.23 -4.86 2.41
N SER A 493 11.07 -4.25 2.15
CA SER A 493 10.81 -2.86 2.48
C SER A 493 10.74 -2.62 3.99
N TRP A 494 10.09 -3.49 4.76
CA TRP A 494 10.05 -3.37 6.23
C TRP A 494 11.45 -3.56 6.85
N LEU A 495 12.26 -4.46 6.31
CA LEU A 495 13.64 -4.70 6.76
C LEU A 495 14.57 -3.51 6.48
N VAL A 496 14.27 -2.66 5.48
CA VAL A 496 14.96 -1.37 5.31
C VAL A 496 14.69 -0.47 6.51
N ASP A 497 13.42 -0.34 6.94
CA ASP A 497 13.09 0.48 8.11
C ASP A 497 13.70 -0.11 9.39
N LEU A 498 13.76 -1.45 9.51
CA LEU A 498 14.42 -2.12 10.64
C LEU A 498 15.91 -1.79 10.70
N ALA A 499 16.58 -1.84 9.55
CA ALA A 499 18.01 -1.50 9.45
C ALA A 499 18.26 -0.01 9.75
N GLU A 500 17.35 0.89 9.37
CA GLU A 500 17.46 2.33 9.68
C GLU A 500 17.20 2.68 11.15
N GLU A 501 16.46 1.85 11.87
CA GLU A 501 16.17 2.05 13.29
C GLU A 501 17.04 1.21 14.24
N GLN A 502 17.88 0.32 13.70
CA GLN A 502 18.90 -0.37 14.49
C GLN A 502 19.84 0.66 15.14
N LEU A 503 20.02 0.55 16.46
CA LEU A 503 20.88 1.44 17.22
C LEU A 503 22.36 1.25 16.88
N GLU A 504 23.19 2.24 17.22
CA GLU A 504 24.64 2.23 16.92
C GLU A 504 25.38 1.04 17.54
N ASP A 505 24.90 0.51 18.67
CA ASP A 505 25.45 -0.68 19.33
C ASP A 505 24.96 -2.02 18.72
N GLY A 506 24.12 -1.94 17.68
CA GLY A 506 23.52 -3.10 17.01
C GLY A 506 22.18 -3.54 17.60
N THR A 507 21.67 -2.89 18.64
CA THR A 507 20.36 -3.22 19.22
C THR A 507 19.24 -2.91 18.24
N VAL A 508 18.40 -3.92 17.97
CA VAL A 508 17.20 -3.78 17.13
C VAL A 508 16.00 -3.43 18.01
N PRO A 509 15.15 -2.45 17.64
CA PRO A 509 13.91 -2.14 18.35
C PRO A 509 12.93 -3.32 18.43
N TRP A 510 12.05 -3.31 19.44
CA TRP A 510 11.04 -4.36 19.61
C TRP A 510 9.91 -4.30 18.57
N PHE A 511 9.67 -3.14 17.99
CA PHE A 511 8.73 -2.92 16.90
C PHE A 511 9.28 -1.83 15.98
N VAL A 512 9.01 -1.98 14.68
CA VAL A 512 9.49 -1.10 13.62
C VAL A 512 8.32 -0.79 12.67
N PRO A 513 8.03 0.48 12.34
CA PRO A 513 8.70 1.69 12.82
C PRO A 513 8.55 1.96 14.32
N THR A 514 9.54 2.60 14.92
CA THR A 514 9.59 2.88 16.35
C THR A 514 8.72 4.08 16.67
N ILE A 515 7.88 3.90 17.67
CA ILE A 515 7.08 4.94 18.31
C ILE A 515 7.38 5.01 19.81
N PRO A 516 7.00 6.07 20.53
CA PRO A 516 7.14 6.12 21.98
C PRO A 516 6.41 4.95 22.66
N GLY A 517 7.10 4.18 23.49
CA GLY A 517 6.54 2.98 24.14
C GLY A 517 6.42 3.09 25.67
N GLY A 518 6.45 4.30 26.22
CA GLY A 518 6.40 4.54 27.68
C GLY A 518 7.59 3.92 28.43
N SER A 519 7.51 3.83 29.76
CA SER A 519 8.61 3.28 30.58
C SER A 519 8.84 1.78 30.39
N THR A 520 7.88 1.07 29.79
CA THR A 520 7.99 -0.37 29.51
C THR A 520 8.95 -0.62 28.35
N TRP A 521 8.80 0.14 27.27
CA TRP A 521 9.54 -0.06 26.03
C TRP A 521 10.54 1.06 25.71
N ASN A 522 10.71 2.04 26.61
CA ASN A 522 11.78 3.03 26.53
C ASN A 522 12.63 3.03 27.83
N PRO A 523 13.97 3.08 27.74
CA PRO A 523 14.76 3.03 26.51
C PRO A 523 14.70 1.65 25.86
N ILE A 524 14.94 1.61 24.55
CA ILE A 524 15.06 0.36 23.78
C ILE A 524 16.19 -0.49 24.37
N LYS A 525 15.96 -1.80 24.50
CA LYS A 525 16.96 -2.77 25.00
C LYS A 525 16.99 -4.00 24.11
N PRO A 526 18.12 -4.72 24.06
CA PRO A 526 18.19 -6.02 23.37
C PRO A 526 17.14 -6.98 23.92
N GLY A 527 16.33 -7.55 23.03
CA GLY A 527 15.41 -8.65 23.33
C GLY A 527 15.72 -9.83 22.43
N ALA A 528 16.11 -10.97 23.01
CA ALA A 528 16.23 -12.23 22.26
C ALA A 528 14.88 -12.59 21.65
N VAL A 529 14.86 -13.21 20.46
CA VAL A 529 13.70 -13.41 19.58
C VAL A 529 13.25 -12.15 18.86
N TRP A 530 13.14 -10.99 19.51
CA TRP A 530 12.74 -9.75 18.84
C TRP A 530 13.86 -9.21 17.95
N GLY A 531 15.03 -8.94 18.53
CA GLY A 531 16.14 -8.36 17.78
C GLY A 531 16.80 -9.31 16.79
N ASP A 532 16.62 -10.63 16.98
CA ASP A 532 17.11 -11.66 16.06
C ASP A 532 16.44 -11.57 14.67
N ALA A 533 15.35 -10.78 14.54
CA ALA A 533 14.62 -10.57 13.28
C ALA A 533 15.53 -9.95 12.20
N ALA A 534 16.55 -9.19 12.60
CA ALA A 534 17.57 -8.66 11.70
C ALA A 534 18.41 -9.73 10.98
N VAL A 535 18.39 -10.97 11.48
CA VAL A 535 19.15 -12.10 10.94
C VAL A 535 18.20 -13.17 10.38
N LEU A 536 17.19 -13.56 11.14
CA LEU A 536 16.33 -14.69 10.82
C LEU A 536 15.30 -14.37 9.73
N THR A 537 14.73 -13.16 9.73
CA THR A 537 13.73 -12.75 8.74
C THR A 537 14.34 -12.60 7.33
N PRO A 538 15.52 -11.97 7.13
CA PRO A 538 16.23 -12.02 5.86
C PRO A 538 16.52 -13.45 5.39
N GLY A 539 16.91 -14.34 6.32
CA GLY A 539 17.18 -15.75 6.05
C GLY A 539 16.01 -16.46 5.36
N CYS A 540 14.78 -16.19 5.80
CA CYS A 540 13.55 -16.75 5.22
C CYS A 540 13.31 -16.25 3.79
N CYS A 541 13.53 -14.95 3.57
CA CYS A 541 13.43 -14.35 2.23
C CYS A 541 14.46 -14.98 1.27
N THR A 542 15.62 -15.40 1.78
CA THR A 542 16.69 -16.03 0.99
C THR A 542 16.53 -17.53 0.72
N SER A 543 16.08 -18.30 1.73
CA SER A 543 15.96 -19.76 1.63
C SER A 543 14.81 -20.19 0.71
N ASP A 544 13.73 -19.41 0.71
CA ASP A 544 12.50 -19.77 -0.01
C ASP A 544 12.44 -19.14 -1.41
N SER A 545 13.33 -18.18 -1.72
CA SER A 545 13.44 -17.55 -3.05
C SER A 545 14.72 -17.91 -3.83
N ALA A 546 15.52 -18.85 -3.35
CA ALA A 546 16.84 -19.18 -3.93
C ALA A 546 17.76 -17.95 -4.10
N THR A 547 17.82 -17.05 -3.11
CA THR A 547 18.72 -15.89 -3.12
C THR A 547 19.81 -16.01 -2.08
N SER A 548 21.05 -16.35 -2.45
CA SER A 548 22.19 -16.28 -1.51
C SER A 548 22.95 -14.95 -1.54
N ALA A 549 22.65 -14.04 -2.48
CA ALA A 549 23.58 -12.94 -2.81
C ALA A 549 23.19 -11.53 -2.29
N SER A 550 21.91 -11.20 -2.10
CA SER A 550 21.49 -9.80 -1.85
C SER A 550 21.79 -9.29 -0.42
N TRP A 551 21.66 -10.15 0.58
CA TRP A 551 21.75 -9.74 1.99
C TRP A 551 23.17 -9.66 2.56
N SER A 552 24.17 -10.11 1.80
CA SER A 552 25.59 -9.99 2.18
C SER A 552 26.09 -8.53 2.22
N SER A 553 25.36 -7.60 1.61
CA SER A 553 25.72 -6.17 1.58
C SER A 553 25.08 -5.34 2.70
N SER A 554 23.86 -5.69 3.14
CA SER A 554 23.11 -5.03 4.21
C SER A 554 23.47 -5.54 5.61
N THR A 555 24.07 -6.72 5.74
CA THR A 555 24.58 -7.26 7.02
C THR A 555 26.00 -6.81 7.39
N ARG A 556 26.54 -5.76 6.76
CA ARG A 556 27.75 -5.11 7.30
C ARG A 556 27.37 -4.34 8.57
N ALA A 557 27.35 -5.06 9.69
CA ALA A 557 27.56 -4.47 11.00
C ALA A 557 28.71 -3.44 10.87
N ARG A 558 28.42 -2.18 11.17
CA ARG A 558 29.45 -1.13 11.22
C ARG A 558 30.51 -1.63 12.19
N ARG A 559 31.70 -1.97 11.67
CA ARG A 559 32.85 -2.28 12.53
C ARG A 559 33.09 -1.05 13.41
N PRO A 560 33.21 -1.19 14.74
CA PRO A 560 33.63 -0.09 15.58
C PRO A 560 34.99 0.40 15.08
N GLY A 561 35.07 1.68 14.74
CA GLY A 561 36.34 2.35 14.48
C GLY A 561 37.25 2.17 15.69
N SER A 562 38.49 1.78 15.42
CA SER A 562 39.56 1.73 16.43
C SER A 562 39.81 3.13 16.95
N ILE A 563 40.03 3.22 18.26
CA ILE A 563 40.58 4.39 18.98
C ILE A 563 41.92 4.79 18.37
#